data_AF-A0A9E0L9P7-F1
#
_entry.id   AF-A0A9E0L9P7-F1
#
_cell.length_a   1.000
_cell.length_b   1.000
_cell.length_c   1.000
_cell.angle_alpha   90.00
_cell.angle_beta   90.00
_cell.angle_gamma   90.00
#
_symmetry.space_group_name_H-M   'P 1'
#
loop_
_entity.id
_entity.type
_entity.pdbx_description
1 polymer ?
#
loop_
_entity_poly.entity_id
_entity_poly.type
_entity_poly.pdbx_seq_one_letter_code
_entity_poly.pdbx_strand_id
1 'polypeptide(L)'
;MPTSPAITIVQPHPDGSLPIPAAAPAAESSAQALQERAEALQDQVDDFQALLAKPLNEILADREKALEAAAAWDAFGAMWVLSQRAMRRVAMDLAAQQGVSETEVVARAMQCANEVLNGDGVDLGGTIAAAQMEHIARHRPYLRKQFRQG
;
A
#
# COMPACT_ATOMS: atom_id res chain seq x y z
N MET A 1 59.61 10.24 22.18
CA MET A 1 59.53 10.28 23.66
C MET A 1 58.91 11.60 24.05
N PRO A 2 57.79 11.63 24.79
CA PRO A 2 57.26 12.90 25.27
C PRO A 2 58.11 13.40 26.44
N THR A 3 58.64 14.61 26.30
CA THR A 3 59.33 15.37 27.36
C THR A 3 58.32 15.86 28.39
N SER A 4 58.54 15.55 29.67
CA SER A 4 57.71 16.03 30.79
C SER A 4 57.66 17.56 30.83
N PRO A 5 56.51 18.19 31.09
CA PRO A 5 56.45 19.65 31.26
C PRO A 5 57.21 20.06 32.54
N ALA A 6 58.04 21.09 32.42
CA ALA A 6 58.77 21.66 33.54
C ALA A 6 57.79 22.29 34.55
N ILE A 7 57.75 21.77 35.77
CA ILE A 7 56.96 22.35 36.86
C ILE A 7 57.67 23.64 37.31
N THR A 8 57.04 24.78 37.03
CA THR A 8 57.46 26.09 37.54
C THR A 8 56.77 26.33 38.87
N ILE A 9 57.53 26.39 39.97
CA ILE A 9 57.01 26.73 41.29
C ILE A 9 56.94 28.25 41.40
N VAL A 10 55.74 28.79 41.56
CA VAL A 10 55.47 30.22 41.67
C VAL A 10 55.75 30.70 43.10
N GLN A 11 56.60 31.72 43.25
CA GLN A 11 56.88 32.37 44.54
C GLN A 11 55.75 33.36 44.90
N PRO A 12 55.30 33.44 46.17
CA PRO A 12 54.32 34.43 46.60
C PRO A 12 54.91 35.85 46.58
N HIS A 13 54.03 36.85 46.44
CA HIS A 13 54.38 38.26 46.63
C HIS A 13 54.76 38.53 48.10
N PRO A 14 55.52 39.60 48.39
CA PRO A 14 55.93 39.95 49.76
C PRO A 14 54.78 40.13 50.77
N ASP A 15 53.56 40.40 50.28
CA ASP A 15 52.34 40.51 51.11
C ASP A 15 51.60 39.16 51.29
N GLY A 16 52.20 38.04 50.88
CA GLY A 16 51.66 36.70 51.02
C GLY A 16 50.63 36.29 49.96
N SER A 17 50.35 37.15 48.97
CA SER A 17 49.43 36.85 47.88
C SER A 17 50.11 36.06 46.75
N LEU A 18 49.47 34.98 46.31
CA LEU A 18 49.94 34.21 45.14
C LEU A 18 49.52 34.93 43.84
N PRO A 19 50.38 35.01 42.81
CA PRO A 19 49.94 35.43 41.49
C PRO A 19 48.92 34.41 40.98
N ILE A 20 47.66 34.83 40.85
CA ILE A 20 46.62 34.00 40.22
C ILE A 20 46.99 33.93 38.74
N PRO A 21 47.22 32.74 38.15
CA PRO A 21 47.37 32.62 36.71
C PRO A 21 46.10 33.16 36.07
N ALA A 22 46.22 34.16 35.19
CA ALA A 22 45.08 34.62 34.40
C ALA A 22 44.49 33.39 33.70
N ALA A 23 43.19 33.15 33.89
CA ALA A 23 42.50 32.02 33.28
C ALA A 23 42.74 32.07 31.76
N ALA A 24 43.23 30.97 31.20
CA ALA A 24 43.45 30.86 29.76
C ALA A 24 42.13 31.11 29.00
N PRO A 25 42.10 31.97 27.97
CA PRO A 25 40.92 32.15 27.15
C PRO A 25 40.77 30.93 26.22
N ALA A 26 40.03 29.91 26.66
CA ALA A 26 39.75 28.72 25.85
C ALA A 26 38.42 28.00 26.22
N ALA A 27 37.48 28.68 26.87
CA ALA A 27 36.18 28.09 27.23
C ALA A 27 35.10 28.29 26.13
N GLU A 28 35.20 29.33 25.31
CA GLU A 28 34.20 29.64 24.27
C GLU A 28 34.36 28.75 23.03
N SER A 29 35.60 28.41 22.65
CA SER A 29 35.87 27.56 21.49
C SER A 29 35.45 26.10 21.70
N SER A 30 35.44 25.63 22.94
CA SER A 30 34.99 24.27 23.28
C SER A 30 33.47 24.16 23.33
N ALA A 31 32.77 25.21 23.81
CA ALA A 31 31.31 25.27 23.77
C ALA A 31 30.76 25.37 22.34
N GLN A 32 31.37 26.20 21.48
CA GLN A 32 31.00 26.29 20.06
C GLN A 32 31.26 24.99 19.30
N ALA A 33 32.42 24.35 19.50
CA ALA A 33 32.72 23.06 18.87
C ALA A 33 31.77 21.93 19.33
N LEU A 34 31.30 21.98 20.58
CA LEU A 34 30.28 21.04 21.08
C LEU A 34 28.90 21.31 20.46
N GLN A 35 28.56 22.58 20.26
CA GLN A 35 27.31 23.00 19.62
C GLN A 35 27.27 22.58 18.14
N GLU A 36 28.33 22.86 17.38
CA GLU A 36 28.46 22.44 15.98
C GLU A 36 28.38 20.91 15.83
N ARG A 37 28.99 20.17 16.77
CA ARG A 37 28.91 18.72 16.79
C ARG A 37 27.50 18.22 17.14
N ALA A 38 26.78 18.90 18.02
CA ALA A 38 25.40 18.56 18.36
C ALA A 38 24.47 18.78 17.16
N GLU A 39 24.65 19.88 16.43
CA GLU A 39 23.91 20.18 15.19
C GLU A 39 24.21 19.15 14.11
N ALA A 40 25.49 18.82 13.87
CA ALA A 40 25.87 17.80 12.89
C ALA A 40 25.36 16.39 13.27
N LEU A 41 25.21 16.09 14.56
CA LEU A 41 24.60 14.85 15.03
C LEU A 41 23.08 14.86 14.87
N GLN A 42 22.44 16.01 15.08
CA GLN A 42 21.01 16.18 14.87
C GLN A 42 20.66 16.00 13.39
N ASP A 43 21.42 16.61 12.48
CA ASP A 43 21.25 16.44 11.03
C ASP A 43 21.38 14.97 10.62
N GLN A 44 22.39 14.27 11.15
CA GLN A 44 22.55 12.82 10.91
C GLN A 44 21.37 12.01 11.43
N VAL A 45 20.84 12.34 12.61
CA VAL A 45 19.68 11.66 13.19
C VAL A 45 18.44 11.88 12.31
N ASP A 46 18.24 13.11 11.83
CA ASP A 46 17.09 13.45 10.97
C ASP A 46 17.19 12.74 9.61
N ASP A 47 18.40 12.67 9.02
CA ASP A 47 18.66 11.92 7.79
C ASP A 47 18.39 10.42 7.97
N PHE A 48 18.84 9.82 9.08
CA PHE A 48 18.55 8.41 9.38
C PHE A 48 17.06 8.18 9.63
N GLN A 49 16.38 9.07 10.32
CA GLN A 49 14.93 8.98 10.53
C GLN A 49 14.18 9.05 9.20
N ALA A 50 14.55 9.95 8.29
CA ALA A 50 13.96 10.06 6.97
C ALA A 50 14.16 8.78 6.13
N LEU A 51 15.37 8.21 6.17
CA LEU A 51 15.70 6.98 5.46
C LEU A 51 14.91 5.78 6.01
N LEU A 52 14.76 5.68 7.33
CA LEU A 52 14.04 4.58 8.00
C LEU A 52 12.51 4.72 7.90
N ALA A 53 11.99 5.94 7.85
CA ALA A 53 10.56 6.21 7.68
C ALA A 53 10.07 5.83 6.28
N LYS A 54 10.91 5.98 5.25
CA LYS A 54 10.55 5.68 3.85
C LYS A 54 10.00 4.25 3.64
N PRO A 55 10.69 3.15 4.02
CA PRO A 55 10.16 1.81 3.81
C PRO A 55 8.87 1.54 4.59
N LEU A 56 8.73 2.09 5.80
CA LEU A 56 7.50 1.95 6.58
C LEU A 56 6.32 2.63 5.88
N ASN A 57 6.52 3.85 5.36
CA ASN A 57 5.50 4.57 4.61
C ASN A 57 5.10 3.85 3.33
N GLU A 58 6.06 3.27 2.60
CA GLU A 58 5.80 2.47 1.40
C GLU A 58 4.94 1.23 1.72
N ILE A 59 5.30 0.48 2.78
CA ILE A 59 4.53 -0.70 3.24
C ILE A 59 3.11 -0.32 3.65
N LEU A 60 2.95 0.79 4.38
CA LEU A 60 1.64 1.27 4.82
C LEU A 60 0.78 1.73 3.64
N ALA A 61 1.37 2.43 2.67
CA ALA A 61 0.67 2.86 1.46
C ALA A 61 0.22 1.67 0.61
N ASP A 62 1.06 0.63 0.46
CA ASP A 62 0.68 -0.58 -0.27
C ASP A 62 -0.42 -1.36 0.44
N ARG A 63 -0.40 -1.39 1.78
CA ARG A 63 -1.49 -1.96 2.59
C ARG A 63 -2.79 -1.19 2.40
N GLU A 64 -2.76 0.14 2.45
CA GLU A 64 -3.95 0.97 2.25
C GLU A 64 -4.58 0.72 0.89
N LYS A 65 -3.77 0.78 -0.18
CA LYS A 65 -4.22 0.45 -1.54
C LYS A 65 -4.81 -0.96 -1.65
N ALA A 66 -4.20 -1.94 -0.97
CA ALA A 66 -4.71 -3.31 -0.95
C ALA A 66 -6.07 -3.41 -0.24
N LEU A 67 -6.26 -2.70 0.87
CA LEU A 67 -7.54 -2.66 1.60
C LEU A 67 -8.63 -1.95 0.78
N GLU A 68 -8.30 -0.83 0.14
CA GLU A 68 -9.20 -0.11 -0.76
C GLU A 68 -9.63 -0.99 -1.94
N ALA A 69 -8.68 -1.67 -2.59
CA ALA A 69 -8.97 -2.59 -3.67
C ALA A 69 -9.86 -3.74 -3.20
N ALA A 70 -9.56 -4.34 -2.03
CA ALA A 70 -10.39 -5.41 -1.46
C ALA A 70 -11.82 -4.94 -1.17
N ALA A 71 -11.99 -3.75 -0.60
CA ALA A 71 -13.31 -3.16 -0.35
C ALA A 71 -14.07 -2.89 -1.66
N ALA A 72 -13.38 -2.39 -2.70
CA ALA A 72 -13.97 -2.18 -4.01
C ALA A 72 -14.42 -3.50 -4.66
N TRP A 73 -13.62 -4.56 -4.54
CA TRP A 73 -13.99 -5.90 -5.01
C TRP A 73 -15.18 -6.49 -4.26
N ASP A 74 -15.25 -6.30 -2.93
CA ASP A 74 -16.38 -6.75 -2.12
C ASP A 74 -17.68 -6.02 -2.52
N ALA A 75 -17.63 -4.69 -2.63
CA ALA A 75 -18.76 -3.88 -3.07
C ALA A 75 -19.22 -4.25 -4.50
N PHE A 76 -18.28 -4.46 -5.42
CA PHE A 76 -18.56 -4.94 -6.77
C PHE A 76 -19.23 -6.32 -6.74
N GLY A 77 -18.70 -7.25 -5.94
CA GLY A 77 -19.28 -8.58 -5.75
C GLY A 77 -20.71 -8.53 -5.22
N ALA A 78 -20.97 -7.70 -4.22
CA ALA A 78 -22.31 -7.50 -3.66
C ALA A 78 -23.30 -6.95 -4.71
N MET A 79 -22.88 -5.93 -5.47
CA MET A 79 -23.69 -5.36 -6.56
C MET A 79 -23.98 -6.41 -7.64
N TRP A 80 -22.98 -7.19 -8.03
CA TRP A 80 -23.12 -8.25 -9.03
C TRP A 80 -24.09 -9.34 -8.58
N VAL A 81 -23.99 -9.83 -7.34
CA VAL A 81 -24.92 -10.82 -6.81
C VAL A 81 -26.34 -10.26 -6.76
N LEU A 82 -26.51 -9.01 -6.32
CA LEU A 82 -27.82 -8.35 -6.29
C LEU A 82 -28.42 -8.22 -7.69
N SER A 83 -27.64 -7.78 -8.68
CA SER A 83 -28.11 -7.65 -10.07
C SER A 83 -28.49 -9.00 -10.67
N GLN A 84 -27.67 -10.04 -10.44
CA GLN A 84 -27.96 -11.40 -10.90
C GLN A 84 -29.25 -11.94 -10.28
N ARG A 85 -29.50 -11.70 -8.99
CA ARG A 85 -30.74 -12.12 -8.31
C ARG A 85 -31.96 -11.35 -8.81
N ALA A 86 -31.84 -10.04 -9.01
CA ALA A 86 -32.92 -9.21 -9.54
C ALA A 86 -33.31 -9.65 -10.96
N MET A 87 -32.33 -9.84 -11.85
CA MET A 87 -32.56 -10.33 -13.21
C MET A 87 -33.17 -11.73 -13.21
N ARG A 88 -32.68 -12.65 -12.36
CA ARG A 88 -33.28 -13.98 -12.21
C ARG A 88 -34.74 -13.90 -11.80
N ARG A 89 -35.11 -13.04 -10.84
CA ARG A 89 -36.50 -12.88 -10.42
C ARG A 89 -37.39 -12.44 -11.57
N VAL A 90 -36.99 -11.42 -12.32
CA VAL A 90 -37.74 -10.94 -13.49
C VAL A 90 -37.85 -12.03 -14.56
N ALA A 91 -36.78 -12.77 -14.84
CA ALA A 91 -36.81 -13.87 -15.81
C ALA A 91 -37.79 -14.98 -15.41
N MET A 92 -37.84 -15.34 -14.12
CA MET A 92 -38.80 -16.33 -13.61
C MET A 92 -40.24 -15.83 -13.67
N ASP A 93 -40.48 -14.56 -13.32
CA ASP A 93 -41.82 -13.97 -13.39
C ASP A 93 -42.33 -13.92 -14.84
N LEU A 94 -41.46 -13.63 -15.82
CA LEU A 94 -41.77 -13.66 -17.25
C LEU A 94 -41.94 -15.09 -17.79
N ALA A 95 -41.16 -16.05 -17.30
CA ALA A 95 -41.28 -17.46 -17.69
C ALA A 95 -42.60 -18.05 -17.21
N ALA A 96 -43.01 -17.73 -15.96
CA ALA A 96 -44.28 -18.16 -15.40
C ALA A 96 -45.47 -17.64 -16.23
N GLN A 97 -45.41 -16.38 -16.70
CA GLN A 97 -46.42 -15.81 -17.61
C GLN A 97 -46.53 -16.57 -18.95
N GLN A 98 -45.43 -17.21 -19.38
CA GLN A 98 -45.36 -18.02 -20.59
C GLN A 98 -45.61 -19.52 -20.34
N GLY A 99 -45.89 -19.92 -19.10
CA GLY A 99 -46.05 -21.33 -18.73
C GLY A 99 -44.75 -22.15 -18.76
N VAL A 100 -43.59 -21.49 -18.79
CA VAL A 100 -42.27 -22.12 -18.81
C VAL A 100 -41.80 -22.40 -17.39
N SER A 101 -41.31 -23.61 -17.14
CA SER A 101 -40.81 -24.01 -15.82
C SER A 101 -39.44 -23.40 -15.49
N GLU A 102 -39.15 -23.22 -14.19
CA GLU A 102 -37.83 -22.75 -13.75
C GLU A 102 -36.69 -23.64 -14.26
N THR A 103 -36.87 -24.96 -14.24
CA THR A 103 -35.88 -25.92 -14.73
C THR A 103 -35.52 -25.68 -16.20
N GLU A 104 -36.53 -25.40 -17.02
CA GLU A 104 -36.33 -25.11 -18.44
C GLU A 104 -35.62 -23.78 -18.66
N VAL A 105 -35.96 -22.73 -17.89
CA VAL A 105 -35.25 -21.44 -17.93
C VAL A 105 -33.78 -21.62 -17.56
N VAL A 106 -33.49 -22.39 -16.50
CA VAL A 106 -32.13 -22.65 -16.06
C VAL A 106 -31.34 -23.44 -17.12
N ALA A 107 -31.95 -24.48 -17.70
CA ALA A 107 -31.32 -25.27 -18.77
C ALA A 107 -30.98 -24.39 -19.98
N ARG A 108 -31.91 -23.52 -20.41
CA ARG A 108 -31.69 -22.57 -21.50
C ARG A 108 -30.58 -21.57 -21.17
N ALA A 109 -30.54 -21.04 -19.95
CA ALA A 109 -29.47 -20.13 -19.53
C ALA A 109 -28.08 -20.81 -19.55
N MET A 110 -27.99 -22.07 -19.11
CA MET A 110 -26.75 -22.86 -19.20
C MET A 110 -26.34 -23.11 -20.65
N GLN A 111 -27.29 -23.40 -21.53
CA GLN A 111 -27.02 -23.57 -22.95
C GLN A 111 -26.46 -22.28 -23.56
N CYS A 112 -27.09 -21.12 -23.34
CA CYS A 112 -26.60 -19.83 -23.84
C CYS A 112 -25.19 -19.51 -23.31
N ALA A 113 -24.92 -19.77 -22.03
CA ALA A 113 -23.57 -19.59 -21.47
C ALA A 113 -22.53 -20.49 -22.17
N ASN A 114 -22.89 -21.76 -22.45
CA ASN A 114 -22.01 -22.68 -23.16
C ASN A 114 -21.79 -22.29 -24.62
N GLU A 115 -22.80 -21.76 -25.30
CA GLU A 115 -22.69 -21.23 -26.67
C GLU A 115 -21.74 -20.02 -26.73
N VAL A 116 -21.81 -19.12 -25.76
CA VAL A 116 -20.86 -17.99 -25.64
C VAL A 116 -19.42 -18.44 -25.39
N LEU A 117 -19.24 -19.51 -24.61
CA LEU A 117 -17.91 -20.00 -24.22
C LEU A 117 -17.26 -20.92 -25.25
N ASN A 118 -18.06 -21.65 -26.03
CA ASN A 118 -17.58 -22.71 -26.93
C ASN A 118 -18.02 -22.55 -28.39
N GLY A 119 -19.03 -21.71 -28.67
CA GLY A 119 -19.51 -21.43 -30.02
C GLY A 119 -18.67 -20.38 -30.73
N ASP A 120 -19.01 -20.13 -32.00
CA ASP A 120 -18.33 -19.16 -32.86
C ASP A 120 -19.19 -17.90 -33.00
N GLY A 121 -18.74 -16.78 -32.43
CA GLY A 121 -19.39 -15.47 -32.58
C GLY A 121 -20.72 -15.27 -31.85
N VAL A 122 -21.17 -16.21 -31.02
CA VAL A 122 -22.42 -16.05 -30.24
C VAL A 122 -22.21 -15.05 -29.10
N ASP A 123 -23.04 -14.01 -29.06
CA ASP A 123 -23.15 -13.08 -27.93
C ASP A 123 -24.50 -13.23 -27.21
N LEU A 124 -24.62 -12.60 -26.03
CA LEU A 124 -25.87 -12.57 -25.26
C LEU A 124 -26.79 -11.40 -25.66
N GLY A 125 -26.50 -10.75 -26.80
CA GLY A 125 -27.11 -9.50 -27.21
C GLY A 125 -26.84 -8.34 -26.25
N GLY A 126 -27.53 -7.21 -26.48
CA GLY A 126 -27.47 -6.02 -25.64
C GLY A 126 -26.43 -4.98 -26.07
N THR A 127 -26.59 -3.75 -25.57
CA THR A 127 -25.83 -2.57 -26.02
C THR A 127 -24.37 -2.54 -25.56
N ILE A 128 -23.99 -3.41 -24.60
CA ILE A 128 -22.65 -3.46 -23.99
C ILE A 128 -21.93 -4.78 -24.36
N ALA A 129 -22.45 -5.52 -25.33
CA ALA A 129 -21.96 -6.86 -25.70
C ALA A 129 -20.46 -6.87 -26.03
N ALA A 130 -19.94 -5.89 -26.79
CA ALA A 130 -18.55 -5.90 -27.25
C ALA A 130 -17.52 -5.91 -26.10
N ALA A 131 -17.63 -4.98 -25.14
CA ALA A 131 -16.68 -4.89 -24.03
C ALA A 131 -16.79 -6.08 -23.05
N GLN A 132 -18.01 -6.58 -22.85
CA GLN A 132 -18.26 -7.77 -22.02
C GLN A 132 -17.65 -9.02 -22.67
N MET A 133 -17.81 -9.16 -23.99
CA MET A 133 -17.27 -10.28 -24.74
C MET A 133 -15.75 -10.28 -24.79
N GLU A 134 -15.10 -9.12 -24.85
CA GLU A 134 -13.64 -9.02 -24.73
C GLU A 134 -13.16 -9.45 -23.34
N HIS A 135 -13.86 -9.04 -22.27
CA HIS A 135 -13.55 -9.48 -20.92
C HIS A 135 -13.76 -11.00 -20.74
N ILE A 136 -14.89 -11.55 -21.21
CA ILE A 136 -15.17 -12.99 -21.21
C ILE A 136 -14.09 -13.73 -21.99
N ALA A 137 -13.65 -13.23 -23.15
CA ALA A 137 -12.60 -13.85 -23.94
C ALA A 137 -11.27 -13.97 -23.16
N ARG A 138 -10.89 -12.93 -22.41
CA ARG A 138 -9.69 -12.95 -21.54
C ARG A 138 -9.77 -14.02 -20.46
N HIS A 139 -10.95 -14.29 -19.92
CA HIS A 139 -11.16 -15.26 -18.83
C HIS A 139 -11.73 -16.61 -19.29
N ARG A 140 -11.90 -16.82 -20.60
CA ARG A 140 -12.54 -18.00 -21.20
C ARG A 140 -11.95 -19.34 -20.71
N PRO A 141 -10.62 -19.53 -20.58
CA PRO A 141 -10.07 -20.80 -20.08
C PRO A 141 -10.51 -21.14 -18.64
N TYR A 142 -10.68 -20.12 -17.79
CA TYR A 142 -11.17 -20.30 -16.43
C TYR A 142 -12.67 -20.62 -16.44
N LEU A 143 -13.45 -19.83 -17.19
CA LEU A 143 -14.91 -20.00 -17.29
C LEU A 143 -15.28 -21.40 -17.83
N ARG A 144 -14.60 -21.88 -18.87
CA ARG A 144 -14.83 -23.23 -19.42
C ARG A 144 -14.61 -24.37 -18.43
N LYS A 145 -13.83 -24.17 -17.35
CA LYS A 145 -13.68 -25.17 -16.28
C LYS A 145 -14.89 -25.18 -15.35
N GLN A 146 -15.42 -24.00 -15.04
CA GLN A 146 -16.58 -23.84 -14.14
C GLN A 146 -17.90 -24.27 -14.81
N PHE A 147 -18.06 -23.97 -16.10
CA PHE A 147 -19.25 -24.33 -16.89
C PHE A 147 -19.19 -25.73 -17.49
N ARG A 148 -18.24 -26.58 -17.06
CA ARG A 148 -18.03 -27.93 -17.60
C ARG A 148 -19.11 -28.95 -17.17
N GLN A 149 -20.31 -28.49 -16.83
CA GLN A 149 -21.45 -29.35 -16.54
C GLN A 149 -22.31 -29.51 -17.79
N GLY A 150 -22.00 -30.61 -18.48
CA GLY A 150 -22.79 -31.35 -19.45
C GLY A 150 -22.25 -32.77 -19.42
#